data_AF-A0A6P6K0W5-F1
#
_entry.id   AF-A0A6P6K0W5-F1
#
_cell.length_a   1.000
_cell.length_b   1.000
_cell.length_c   1.000
_cell.angle_alpha   90.00
_cell.angle_beta   90.00
_cell.angle_gamma   90.00
#
_symmetry.space_group_name_H-M   'P 1'
#
loop_
_entity.id
_entity.type
_entity.pdbx_description
1 polymer ?
#
loop_
_entity_poly.entity_id
_entity_poly.type
_entity_poly.pdbx_seq_one_letter_code
_entity_poly.pdbx_strand_id
1 'polypeptide(L)'
;MVRNEITGHTYKFPCGRWLGKGVDDGSLERVLIGEFVVPSSDDDGGRGSRTPPLQRSPSQIRRISITSLTGRGSKPTTVQIQESIGEAVNNIIKHFHKPEKERGSLTVLLCGEGGLVWALEQFFHHGFRSARIFQKNVFVWDFFERAVAFVENADQIGDLQETPEPLSLNSESFCRYVNAINSMPRNIGKDGKFQLLVCLGARDRLLPQWLPLLAECSVITRMYEESALLRDKLTVSSLIAVLETLHDFPITLESSLTKSVEL
;
A
#
# COMPACT_ATOMS: atom_id res chain seq x y z
N MET A 1 -31.32 21.82 -3.84
CA MET A 1 -30.80 22.28 -5.15
C MET A 1 -29.74 23.31 -4.86
N VAL A 2 -28.65 23.35 -5.63
CA VAL A 2 -27.57 24.33 -5.50
C VAL A 2 -27.45 25.03 -6.83
N ARG A 3 -27.43 26.37 -6.80
CA ARG A 3 -27.26 27.19 -7.99
C ARG A 3 -25.82 27.71 -8.03
N ASN A 4 -25.16 27.54 -9.16
CA ASN A 4 -23.88 28.19 -9.42
C ASN A 4 -24.18 29.64 -9.81
N GLU A 5 -23.71 30.60 -9.00
CA GLU A 5 -23.97 32.02 -9.24
C GLU A 5 -23.16 32.60 -10.41
N ILE A 6 -22.05 31.96 -10.79
CA ILE A 6 -21.19 32.38 -11.90
C ILE A 6 -21.78 31.92 -13.24
N THR A 7 -22.23 30.67 -13.33
CA THR A 7 -22.74 30.10 -14.59
C THR A 7 -24.27 30.12 -14.69
N GLY A 8 -24.99 30.45 -13.61
CA GLY A 8 -26.45 30.42 -13.53
C GLY A 8 -27.07 29.01 -13.49
N HIS A 9 -26.24 27.97 -13.65
CA HIS A 9 -26.64 26.57 -13.67
C HIS A 9 -27.18 26.09 -12.32
N THR A 10 -28.28 25.34 -12.34
CA THR A 10 -28.86 24.76 -11.13
C THR A 10 -28.66 23.26 -11.12
N TYR A 11 -28.16 22.72 -10.01
CA TYR A 11 -27.92 21.30 -9.81
C TYR A 11 -28.80 20.76 -8.68
N LYS A 12 -29.37 19.58 -8.88
CA LYS A 12 -30.11 18.83 -7.87
C LYS A 12 -29.24 17.65 -7.41
N PHE A 13 -29.07 17.52 -6.11
CA PHE A 13 -28.41 16.36 -5.52
C PHE A 13 -29.51 15.39 -5.06
N PRO A 14 -29.70 14.23 -5.72
CA PRO A 14 -30.78 13.30 -5.41
C PRO A 14 -30.57 12.56 -4.08
N CYS A 15 -29.44 12.80 -3.40
CA CYS A 15 -29.05 12.08 -2.17
C CYS A 15 -29.94 12.38 -0.95
N GLY A 16 -30.82 13.39 -1.01
CA GLY A 16 -31.80 13.69 0.05
C GLY A 16 -31.18 13.98 1.43
N ARG A 17 -29.85 14.18 1.49
CA ARG A 17 -29.08 14.41 2.71
C ARG A 17 -28.47 15.81 2.66
N TRP A 18 -28.53 16.50 3.79
CA TRP A 18 -27.88 17.78 3.98
C TRP A 18 -26.35 17.60 4.01
N LEU A 19 -25.61 18.59 3.51
CA LEU A 19 -24.14 18.55 3.32
C LEU A 19 -23.31 18.55 4.61
N GLY A 20 -23.96 18.47 5.76
CA GLY A 20 -23.33 18.23 7.05
C GLY A 20 -24.38 18.14 8.15
N LYS A 21 -24.19 17.21 9.10
CA LYS A 21 -24.92 17.15 10.37
C LYS A 21 -24.01 17.47 11.57
N GLY A 22 -22.95 18.27 11.35
CA GLY A 22 -21.97 18.59 12.39
C GLY A 22 -21.06 17.42 12.80
N VAL A 23 -20.97 16.37 11.99
CA VAL A 23 -20.03 15.25 12.21
C VAL A 23 -18.89 15.41 11.21
N ASP A 24 -17.70 15.69 11.73
CA ASP A 24 -16.46 15.72 10.96
C ASP A 24 -16.02 14.29 10.65
N ASP A 25 -15.80 13.99 9.38
CA ASP A 25 -15.28 12.70 8.91
C ASP A 25 -13.81 12.77 8.51
N GLY A 26 -13.12 13.89 8.80
CA GLY A 26 -11.70 14.10 8.54
C GLY A 26 -11.35 14.29 7.06
N SER A 27 -12.35 14.47 6.18
CA SER A 27 -12.10 14.68 4.74
C SER A 27 -11.95 16.18 4.42
N LEU A 28 -10.82 16.56 3.81
CA LEU A 28 -10.55 17.95 3.40
C LEU A 28 -11.38 18.39 2.18
N GLU A 29 -11.78 17.47 1.31
CA GLU A 29 -12.54 17.76 0.09
C GLU A 29 -13.53 16.63 -0.21
N ARG A 30 -14.68 16.95 -0.83
CA ARG A 30 -15.66 15.96 -1.31
C ARG A 30 -16.18 16.31 -2.70
N VAL A 31 -16.17 15.33 -3.60
CA VAL A 31 -16.79 15.44 -4.93
C VAL A 31 -18.23 14.97 -4.83
N LEU A 32 -19.17 15.82 -5.25
CA LEU A 32 -20.58 15.51 -5.30
C LEU A 32 -21.05 15.54 -6.75
N ILE A 33 -21.72 14.47 -7.17
CA ILE A 33 -22.30 14.40 -8.51
C ILE A 33 -23.74 14.93 -8.41
N GLY A 34 -23.97 16.12 -8.96
CA GLY A 34 -25.30 16.72 -9.07
C GLY A 34 -25.90 16.47 -10.45
N GLU A 35 -27.22 16.28 -10.49
CA GLU A 35 -27.99 16.26 -11.73
C GLU A 35 -28.23 17.71 -12.19
N PHE A 36 -27.91 18.01 -13.44
CA PHE A 36 -28.17 19.33 -14.02
C PHE A 36 -29.68 19.54 -14.23
N VAL A 37 -30.22 20.62 -13.67
CA VAL A 37 -31.63 20.98 -13.80
C VAL A 37 -31.76 21.92 -14.99
N VAL A 38 -32.38 21.43 -16.06
CA VAL A 38 -32.80 22.27 -17.17
C VAL A 38 -34.06 23.02 -16.73
N PRO A 39 -34.12 24.36 -16.87
CA PRO A 39 -35.34 25.10 -16.56
C PRO A 39 -36.41 24.76 -17.60
N SER A 40 -37.26 23.79 -17.30
CA SER A 40 -38.53 23.57 -18.00
C SER A 40 -39.62 24.33 -17.24
N SER A 41 -40.26 25.27 -17.92
CA SER A 41 -41.52 25.86 -17.52
C SER A 41 -42.60 24.78 -17.59
N ASP A 42 -42.89 24.11 -16.49
CA ASP A 42 -44.23 23.60 -16.17
C ASP A 42 -44.29 23.09 -14.71
N ASP A 43 -45.33 23.54 -14.03
CA ASP A 43 -45.71 23.26 -12.65
C ASP A 43 -46.40 21.89 -12.58
N ASP A 44 -45.86 20.92 -11.82
CA ASP A 44 -46.63 19.76 -11.37
C ASP A 44 -46.10 19.19 -10.05
N GLY A 45 -46.80 19.56 -8.97
CA GLY A 45 -47.45 18.60 -8.08
C GLY A 45 -46.72 17.31 -7.70
N GLY A 46 -46.03 17.35 -6.57
CA GLY A 46 -46.09 16.29 -5.54
C GLY A 46 -45.94 14.83 -5.98
N ARG A 47 -44.70 14.31 -5.96
CA ARG A 47 -44.45 12.90 -5.63
C ARG A 47 -43.33 12.78 -4.61
N GLY A 48 -43.74 12.42 -3.39
CA GLY A 48 -42.86 12.16 -2.26
C GLY A 48 -41.74 11.18 -2.62
N SER A 49 -40.53 11.53 -2.21
CA SER A 49 -39.31 10.75 -2.38
C SER A 49 -39.47 9.36 -1.76
N ARG A 50 -39.76 8.37 -2.60
CA ARG A 50 -39.55 6.96 -2.25
C ARG A 50 -38.04 6.75 -2.19
N THR A 51 -37.51 6.47 -0.99
CA THR A 51 -36.14 5.98 -0.81
C THR A 51 -35.95 4.70 -1.64
N PRO A 52 -35.01 4.67 -2.58
CA PRO A 52 -34.58 3.42 -3.20
C PRO A 52 -33.92 2.52 -2.14
N PRO A 53 -33.93 1.19 -2.31
CA PRO A 53 -33.15 0.30 -1.46
C PRO A 53 -31.66 0.71 -1.47
N LEU A 54 -30.96 0.44 -0.37
CA LEU A 54 -29.54 0.75 -0.17
C LEU A 54 -28.68 0.25 -1.36
N GLN A 55 -28.47 1.09 -2.37
CA GLN A 55 -27.46 0.84 -3.38
C GLN A 55 -26.16 1.46 -2.90
N ARG A 56 -25.16 0.61 -2.66
CA ARG A 56 -23.78 1.02 -2.45
C ARG A 56 -23.36 1.86 -3.64
N SER A 57 -23.00 3.11 -3.40
CA SER A 57 -22.33 3.95 -4.39
C SER A 57 -21.11 3.22 -4.94
N PRO A 58 -20.75 3.39 -6.22
CA PRO A 58 -19.50 2.85 -6.75
C PRO A 58 -18.36 3.42 -5.91
N SER A 59 -17.70 2.53 -5.17
CA SER A 59 -16.59 2.88 -4.30
C SER A 59 -15.46 3.39 -5.18
N GLN A 60 -15.22 4.71 -5.19
CA GLN A 60 -13.86 5.18 -5.39
C GLN A 60 -12.98 4.46 -4.37
N ILE A 61 -11.85 3.97 -4.85
CA ILE A 61 -10.84 3.14 -4.18
C ILE A 61 -10.59 3.69 -2.77
N ARG A 62 -11.35 3.18 -1.80
CA ARG A 62 -11.03 3.29 -0.38
C ARG A 62 -10.00 2.21 -0.14
N ARG A 63 -8.72 2.60 -0.15
CA ARG A 63 -7.65 1.77 0.41
C ARG A 63 -7.93 1.74 1.92
N ILE A 64 -8.65 0.71 2.36
CA ILE A 64 -9.00 0.53 3.76
C ILE A 64 -7.71 0.11 4.46
N SER A 65 -7.19 0.98 5.31
CA SER A 65 -6.14 0.63 6.26
C SER A 65 -6.61 -0.58 7.08
N ILE A 66 -5.73 -1.58 7.27
CA ILE A 66 -6.03 -2.84 7.98
C ILE A 66 -6.61 -2.59 9.40
N THR A 67 -6.41 -1.41 9.96
CA THR A 67 -7.06 -0.97 11.21
C THR A 67 -8.59 -0.82 11.14
N SER A 68 -9.21 -0.86 9.96
CA SER A 68 -10.67 -0.71 9.80
C SER A 68 -11.37 -1.84 9.00
N LEU A 69 -10.66 -2.88 8.58
CA LEU A 69 -11.24 -4.03 7.85
C LEU A 69 -11.63 -5.23 8.73
N THR A 70 -11.30 -5.26 10.02
CA THR A 70 -11.77 -6.34 10.91
C THR A 70 -13.18 -6.06 11.43
N GLY A 71 -14.12 -5.94 10.50
CA GLY A 71 -15.55 -6.02 10.80
C GLY A 71 -16.15 -7.39 10.52
N ARG A 72 -15.57 -8.21 9.61
CA ARG A 72 -16.14 -9.51 9.22
C ARG A 72 -15.31 -10.46 8.32
N GLY A 73 -13.98 -10.31 8.24
CA GLY A 73 -13.11 -11.22 7.47
C GLY A 73 -12.09 -11.91 8.39
N SER A 74 -11.97 -13.24 8.29
CA SER A 74 -10.88 -13.98 8.93
C SER A 74 -9.53 -13.46 8.44
N LYS A 75 -8.52 -13.40 9.32
CA LYS A 75 -7.13 -13.17 8.87
C LYS A 75 -6.75 -14.26 7.86
N PRO A 76 -6.06 -13.92 6.75
CA PRO A 76 -5.67 -14.91 5.76
C PRO A 76 -4.72 -15.94 6.37
N THR A 77 -4.85 -17.20 5.95
CA THR A 77 -3.95 -18.28 6.39
C THR A 77 -2.57 -18.13 5.72
N THR A 78 -1.57 -18.81 6.26
CA THR A 78 -0.21 -18.84 5.67
C THR A 78 -0.24 -19.27 4.20
N VAL A 79 -1.03 -20.29 3.88
CA VAL A 79 -1.22 -20.80 2.51
C VAL A 79 -1.81 -19.73 1.60
N GLN A 80 -2.89 -19.06 2.04
CA GLN A 80 -3.53 -17.99 1.25
C GLN A 80 -2.58 -16.82 0.99
N ILE A 81 -1.74 -16.47 1.97
CA ILE A 81 -0.73 -15.42 1.81
C ILE A 81 0.26 -15.84 0.71
N GLN A 82 0.83 -17.04 0.79
CA GLN A 82 1.79 -17.54 -0.20
C GLN A 82 1.18 -17.64 -1.60
N GLU A 83 -0.06 -18.15 -1.71
CA GLU A 83 -0.80 -18.22 -2.98
C GLU A 83 -1.01 -16.82 -3.57
N SER A 84 -1.40 -15.83 -2.75
CA SER A 84 -1.63 -14.46 -3.22
C SER A 84 -0.35 -13.79 -3.74
N ILE A 85 0.81 -14.08 -3.14
CA ILE A 85 2.10 -13.60 -3.62
C ILE A 85 2.42 -14.22 -4.97
N GLY A 86 2.28 -15.54 -5.08
CA GLY A 86 2.49 -16.26 -6.34
C GLY A 86 1.57 -15.77 -7.45
N GLU A 87 0.30 -15.51 -7.15
CA GLU A 87 -0.67 -14.95 -8.08
C GLU A 87 -0.30 -13.53 -8.52
N ALA A 88 0.07 -12.65 -7.59
CA ALA A 88 0.48 -11.29 -7.90
C ALA A 88 1.71 -11.27 -8.83
N VAL A 89 2.74 -12.06 -8.52
CA VAL A 89 3.93 -12.21 -9.34
C VAL A 89 3.61 -12.78 -10.72
N ASN A 90 2.80 -13.84 -10.79
CA ASN A 90 2.37 -14.43 -12.05
C ASN A 90 1.58 -13.44 -12.92
N ASN A 91 0.76 -12.58 -12.31
CA ASN A 91 0.02 -11.55 -13.04
C ASN A 91 0.96 -10.48 -13.65
N ILE A 92 2.04 -10.12 -12.95
CA ILE A 92 3.09 -9.24 -13.49
C ILE A 92 3.80 -9.93 -14.66
N ILE A 93 4.20 -11.19 -14.51
CA ILE A 93 4.85 -11.97 -15.59
C ILE A 93 3.95 -12.06 -16.83
N LYS A 94 2.67 -12.42 -16.65
CA LYS A 94 1.67 -12.47 -17.73
C LYS A 94 1.53 -11.13 -18.43
N HIS A 95 1.62 -10.01 -17.71
CA HIS A 95 1.57 -8.68 -18.32
C HIS A 95 2.73 -8.49 -19.31
N PHE A 96 3.96 -8.90 -18.98
CA PHE A 96 5.09 -8.76 -19.89
C PHE A 96 5.03 -9.70 -21.10
N HIS A 97 4.36 -10.85 -20.98
CA HIS A 97 4.10 -11.74 -22.12
C HIS A 97 3.02 -11.22 -23.08
N LYS A 98 2.19 -10.24 -22.67
CA LYS A 98 1.22 -9.61 -23.56
C LYS A 98 1.89 -8.60 -24.50
N PRO A 99 1.36 -8.43 -25.73
CA PRO A 99 1.82 -7.37 -26.62
C PRO A 99 1.59 -6.00 -25.99
N GLU A 100 2.50 -5.07 -26.22
CA GLU A 100 2.52 -3.76 -25.54
C GLU A 100 1.19 -3.00 -25.62
N LYS A 101 0.49 -3.11 -26.76
CA LYS A 101 -0.81 -2.46 -27.00
C LYS A 101 -1.96 -2.99 -26.14
N GLU A 102 -1.81 -4.18 -25.55
CA GLU A 102 -2.82 -4.85 -24.72
C GLU A 102 -2.45 -4.87 -23.24
N ARG A 103 -1.31 -4.26 -22.89
CA ARG A 103 -0.83 -4.20 -21.51
C ARG A 103 -1.70 -3.24 -20.70
N GLY A 104 -2.23 -3.74 -19.59
CA GLY A 104 -2.83 -2.90 -18.55
C GLY A 104 -1.80 -2.09 -17.77
N SER A 105 -2.19 -1.33 -16.76
CA SER A 105 -1.24 -0.57 -15.94
C SER A 105 -0.47 -1.47 -14.95
N LEU A 106 0.88 -1.39 -14.97
CA LEU A 106 1.74 -2.03 -13.96
C LEU A 106 1.44 -1.52 -12.54
N THR A 107 1.05 -0.24 -12.40
CA THR A 107 0.67 0.35 -11.11
C THR A 107 -0.51 -0.39 -10.49
N VAL A 108 -1.46 -0.89 -11.31
CA VAL A 108 -2.58 -1.70 -10.81
C VAL A 108 -2.11 -3.08 -10.36
N LEU A 109 -1.17 -3.69 -11.06
CA LEU A 109 -0.61 -5.01 -10.67
C LEU A 109 0.25 -4.94 -9.41
N LEU A 110 0.92 -3.80 -9.17
CA LEU A 110 1.70 -3.58 -7.97
C LEU A 110 0.83 -3.14 -6.79
N CYS A 111 0.02 -2.09 -6.96
CA CYS A 111 -0.64 -1.36 -5.87
C CYS A 111 -2.16 -1.52 -5.83
N GLY A 112 -2.75 -2.24 -6.79
CA GLY A 112 -4.19 -2.52 -6.86
C GLY A 112 -4.63 -3.64 -5.90
N GLU A 113 -5.91 -3.98 -5.98
CA GLU A 113 -6.49 -5.07 -5.20
C GLU A 113 -5.85 -6.41 -5.61
N GLY A 114 -5.35 -7.18 -4.63
CA GLY A 114 -4.60 -8.41 -4.89
C GLY A 114 -3.23 -8.19 -5.57
N GLY A 115 -2.74 -6.94 -5.62
CA GLY A 115 -1.44 -6.62 -6.18
C GLY A 115 -0.28 -7.03 -5.28
N LEU A 116 0.94 -6.95 -5.82
CA LEU A 116 2.17 -7.37 -5.14
C LEU A 116 2.36 -6.69 -3.77
N VAL A 117 2.06 -5.39 -3.68
CA VAL A 117 2.17 -4.63 -2.43
C VAL A 117 1.26 -5.21 -1.36
N TRP A 118 0.01 -5.51 -1.71
CA TRP A 118 -0.95 -6.06 -0.78
C TRP A 118 -0.54 -7.46 -0.31
N ALA A 119 -0.08 -8.32 -1.23
CA ALA A 119 0.35 -9.68 -0.89
C ALA A 119 1.57 -9.68 0.05
N LEU A 120 2.56 -8.83 -0.24
CA LEU A 120 3.71 -8.65 0.64
C LEU A 120 3.32 -8.00 1.98
N GLU A 121 2.39 -7.06 1.98
CA GLU A 121 1.85 -6.49 3.21
C GLU A 121 1.26 -7.58 4.13
N GLN A 122 0.49 -8.53 3.58
CA GLN A 122 -0.03 -9.65 4.37
C GLN A 122 1.09 -10.54 4.93
N PHE A 123 2.13 -10.80 4.13
CA PHE A 123 3.32 -11.54 4.58
C PHE A 123 4.01 -10.86 5.76
N PHE A 124 4.27 -9.56 5.67
CA PHE A 124 4.89 -8.78 6.74
C PHE A 124 3.98 -8.55 7.95
N HIS A 125 2.66 -8.65 7.81
CA HIS A 125 1.75 -8.58 8.95
C HIS A 125 1.55 -9.93 9.65
N HIS A 126 1.93 -11.05 9.02
CA HIS A 126 1.78 -12.37 9.63
C HIS A 126 2.66 -12.52 10.86
N GLY A 127 2.03 -12.77 12.02
CA GLY A 127 2.71 -12.86 13.31
C GLY A 127 3.29 -11.52 13.78
N PHE A 128 2.90 -10.38 13.19
CA PHE A 128 3.35 -9.08 13.66
C PHE A 128 2.71 -8.75 15.02
N ARG A 129 3.55 -8.51 16.03
CA ARG A 129 3.11 -8.14 17.37
C ARG A 129 2.64 -6.69 17.33
N SER A 130 1.33 -6.49 17.18
CA SER A 130 0.72 -5.18 17.43
C SER A 130 0.74 -4.90 18.94
N ALA A 131 1.90 -4.51 19.44
CA ALA A 131 2.09 -4.18 20.84
C ALA A 131 1.44 -2.81 21.09
N ARG A 132 0.27 -2.78 21.74
CA ARG A 132 -0.32 -1.56 22.31
C ARG A 132 0.44 -1.18 23.59
N ILE A 133 1.74 -0.94 23.49
CA ILE A 133 2.51 -0.42 24.61
C ILE A 133 2.25 1.10 24.60
N PHE A 134 1.34 1.54 25.47
CA PHE A 134 0.93 2.94 25.69
C PHE A 134 0.31 3.65 24.46
N GLN A 135 -0.81 3.14 23.94
CA GLN A 135 -1.69 3.83 22.96
C GLN A 135 -1.10 4.16 21.57
N LYS A 136 0.16 3.84 21.26
CA LYS A 136 0.73 4.07 19.91
C LYS A 136 0.61 2.80 19.05
N ASN A 137 -0.04 2.92 17.89
CA ASN A 137 -0.08 1.86 16.90
C ASN A 137 1.33 1.65 16.32
N VAL A 138 1.81 0.40 16.38
CA VAL A 138 3.05 -0.03 15.73
C VAL A 138 2.67 -0.60 14.36
N PHE A 139 3.38 -0.17 13.33
CA PHE A 139 3.20 -0.57 11.94
C PHE A 139 4.43 -1.33 11.43
N VAL A 140 4.29 -2.05 10.32
CA VAL A 140 5.43 -2.71 9.66
C VAL A 140 6.54 -1.71 9.32
N TRP A 141 6.18 -0.46 8.97
CA TRP A 141 7.19 0.58 8.72
C TRP A 141 8.08 0.87 9.94
N ASP A 142 7.55 0.79 11.16
CA ASP A 142 8.37 0.96 12.38
C ASP A 142 9.43 -0.15 12.52
N PHE A 143 9.15 -1.34 11.97
CA PHE A 143 10.12 -2.44 11.94
C PHE A 143 11.26 -2.12 10.97
N PHE A 144 10.97 -1.59 9.79
CA PHE A 144 12.02 -1.16 8.84
C PHE A 144 12.88 -0.04 9.39
N GLU A 145 12.29 0.98 10.01
CA GLU A 145 13.05 2.06 10.65
C GLU A 145 14.00 1.53 11.74
N ARG A 146 13.53 0.56 12.55
CA ARG A 146 14.37 -0.08 13.57
C ARG A 146 15.42 -1.01 12.98
N ALA A 147 15.13 -1.68 11.87
CA ALA A 147 16.08 -2.53 11.18
C ALA A 147 17.22 -1.72 10.59
N VAL A 148 16.94 -0.55 9.97
CA VAL A 148 17.96 0.39 9.50
C VAL A 148 18.84 0.87 10.64
N ALA A 149 18.23 1.32 11.75
CA ALA A 149 19.00 1.74 12.91
C ALA A 149 19.88 0.60 13.48
N PHE A 150 19.43 -0.65 13.42
CA PHE A 150 20.23 -1.79 13.83
C PHE A 150 21.44 -2.02 12.92
N VAL A 151 21.24 -1.98 11.60
CA VAL A 151 22.31 -2.14 10.59
C VAL A 151 23.35 -1.03 10.73
N GLU A 152 22.92 0.24 10.75
CA GLU A 152 23.83 1.40 10.85
C GLU A 152 24.66 1.37 12.14
N ASN A 153 24.10 0.89 13.25
CA ASN A 153 24.83 0.71 14.51
C ASN A 153 25.82 -0.47 14.47
N ALA A 154 25.51 -1.53 13.72
CA ALA A 154 26.40 -2.68 13.57
C ALA A 154 27.63 -2.35 12.71
N ASP A 155 27.44 -1.58 11.64
CA ASP A 155 28.52 -1.14 10.76
C ASP A 155 29.51 -0.22 11.49
N GLN A 156 29.01 0.64 12.39
CA GLN A 156 29.84 1.53 13.21
C GLN A 156 30.75 0.80 14.21
N ILE A 157 30.44 -0.47 14.52
CA ILE A 157 31.25 -1.34 15.40
C ILE A 157 32.16 -2.27 14.57
N GLY A 158 31.78 -2.56 13.31
CA GLY A 158 32.46 -3.47 12.39
C GLY A 158 33.58 -2.85 11.53
N ASP A 159 33.81 -1.54 11.64
CA ASP A 159 34.73 -0.71 10.83
C ASP A 159 36.25 -1.06 10.97
N LEU A 160 36.58 -2.26 11.46
CA LEU A 160 37.93 -2.80 11.57
C LEU A 160 38.25 -3.89 10.53
N GLN A 161 37.32 -4.25 9.63
CA GLN A 161 37.54 -5.28 8.59
C GLN A 161 37.17 -4.77 7.17
N GLU A 162 38.21 -4.38 6.41
CA GLU A 162 38.18 -3.82 5.04
C GLU A 162 37.81 -4.80 3.91
N THR A 163 36.76 -5.62 4.07
CA THR A 163 36.22 -6.39 2.93
C THR A 163 34.71 -6.21 2.81
N PRO A 164 34.20 -5.62 1.72
CA PRO A 164 32.76 -5.49 1.52
C PRO A 164 32.17 -6.89 1.27
N GLU A 165 31.66 -7.52 2.31
CA GLU A 165 30.88 -8.75 2.15
C GLU A 165 29.59 -8.43 1.38
N PRO A 166 29.04 -9.35 0.57
CA PRO A 166 27.79 -9.14 -0.18
C PRO A 166 26.61 -8.69 0.69
N LEU A 167 26.61 -9.07 1.97
CA LEU A 167 25.64 -8.62 2.97
C LEU A 167 25.72 -7.11 3.26
N SER A 168 26.92 -6.53 3.23
CA SER A 168 27.13 -5.08 3.46
C SER A 168 26.49 -4.23 2.35
N LEU A 169 26.67 -4.61 1.08
CA LEU A 169 26.09 -3.90 -0.07
C LEU A 169 24.56 -3.94 -0.06
N ASN A 170 23.99 -5.11 0.26
CA ASN A 170 22.55 -5.25 0.38
C ASN A 170 22.01 -4.36 1.50
N SER A 171 22.74 -4.27 2.62
CA SER A 171 22.38 -3.46 3.78
C SER A 171 22.45 -1.96 3.51
N GLU A 172 23.48 -1.50 2.79
CA GLU A 172 23.61 -0.11 2.35
C GLU A 172 22.46 0.28 1.43
N SER A 173 22.12 -0.58 0.45
CA SER A 173 20.99 -0.33 -0.44
C SER A 173 19.67 -0.25 0.33
N PHE A 174 19.45 -1.11 1.32
CA PHE A 174 18.25 -1.07 2.14
C PHE A 174 18.14 0.23 2.94
N CYS A 175 19.22 0.60 3.65
CA CYS A 175 19.29 1.84 4.43
C CYS A 175 19.06 3.07 3.54
N ARG A 176 19.69 3.13 2.36
CA ARG A 176 19.52 4.22 1.40
C ARG A 176 18.06 4.43 1.01
N TYR A 177 17.33 3.35 0.68
CA TYR A 177 15.93 3.46 0.26
C TYR A 177 15.00 3.87 1.39
N VAL A 178 15.16 3.27 2.58
CA VAL A 178 14.32 3.63 3.73
C VAL A 178 14.58 5.09 4.15
N ASN A 179 15.84 5.53 4.18
CA ASN A 179 16.21 6.91 4.51
C ASN A 179 15.72 7.91 3.47
N ALA A 180 15.80 7.59 2.17
CA ALA A 180 15.24 8.41 1.10
C ALA A 180 13.72 8.58 1.23
N ILE A 181 13.00 7.49 1.50
CA ILE A 181 11.53 7.53 1.71
C ILE A 181 11.16 8.32 2.97
N ASN A 182 11.96 8.21 4.04
CA ASN A 182 11.74 8.96 5.26
C ASN A 182 11.98 10.46 5.10
N SER A 183 12.88 10.84 4.21
CA SER A 183 13.26 12.24 3.94
C SER A 183 12.36 12.92 2.91
N MET A 184 11.35 12.22 2.37
CA MET A 184 10.45 12.80 1.38
C MET A 184 9.70 14.03 1.94
N PRO A 185 9.61 15.14 1.20
CA PRO A 185 8.92 16.35 1.64
C PRO A 185 7.41 16.13 1.80
N ARG A 186 6.85 15.11 1.11
CA ARG A 186 5.44 14.75 1.19
C ARG A 186 5.23 13.65 2.23
N ASN A 187 4.41 13.93 3.24
CA ASN A 187 4.03 12.93 4.24
C ASN A 187 2.97 11.96 3.67
N ILE A 188 3.40 10.76 3.28
CA ILE A 188 2.54 9.72 2.65
C ILE A 188 2.00 8.67 3.64
N GLY A 189 2.23 8.85 4.95
CA GLY A 189 1.84 7.88 5.98
C GLY A 189 2.64 6.57 5.91
N LYS A 190 2.59 5.76 6.97
CA LYS A 190 3.43 4.54 7.09
C LYS A 190 3.09 3.45 6.07
N ASP A 191 1.81 3.25 5.79
CA ASP A 191 1.37 2.28 4.78
C ASP A 191 1.78 2.75 3.36
N GLY A 192 1.73 4.06 3.11
CA GLY A 192 2.20 4.64 1.85
C GLY A 192 3.72 4.51 1.67
N LYS A 193 4.49 4.68 2.76
CA LYS A 193 5.94 4.43 2.76
C LYS A 193 6.27 2.97 2.47
N PHE A 194 5.55 2.02 3.09
CA PHE A 194 5.69 0.59 2.82
C PHE A 194 5.42 0.28 1.35
N GLN A 195 4.29 0.76 0.81
CA GLN A 195 3.93 0.58 -0.58
C GLN A 195 5.03 1.10 -1.52
N LEU A 196 5.55 2.29 -1.24
CA LEU A 196 6.58 2.91 -2.06
C LEU A 196 7.89 2.11 -2.02
N LEU A 197 8.31 1.64 -0.84
CA LEU A 197 9.48 0.78 -0.70
C LEU A 197 9.34 -0.51 -1.52
N VAL A 198 8.17 -1.15 -1.48
CA VAL A 198 7.90 -2.36 -2.27
C VAL A 198 7.97 -2.05 -3.77
N CYS A 199 7.35 -0.96 -4.23
CA CYS A 199 7.38 -0.58 -5.63
C CYS A 199 8.80 -0.31 -6.12
N LEU A 200 9.58 0.46 -5.37
CA LEU A 200 10.96 0.79 -5.69
C LEU A 200 11.85 -0.47 -5.66
N GLY A 201 11.73 -1.29 -4.63
CA GLY A 201 12.46 -2.56 -4.55
C GLY A 201 12.11 -3.52 -5.69
N ALA A 202 10.86 -3.53 -6.17
CA ALA A 202 10.45 -4.34 -7.32
C ALA A 202 11.05 -3.80 -8.63
N ARG A 203 11.01 -2.48 -8.83
CA ARG A 203 11.64 -1.79 -9.98
C ARG A 203 13.14 -2.10 -10.06
N ASP A 204 13.82 -2.00 -8.93
CA ASP A 204 15.29 -2.08 -8.87
C ASP A 204 15.80 -3.49 -8.52
N ARG A 205 14.88 -4.47 -8.39
CA ARG A 205 15.16 -5.90 -8.15
C ARG A 205 15.90 -6.16 -6.82
N LEU A 206 15.60 -5.35 -5.82
CA LEU A 206 16.23 -5.39 -4.50
C LEU A 206 15.41 -6.15 -3.45
N LEU A 207 14.12 -6.43 -3.69
CA LEU A 207 13.28 -7.15 -2.71
C LEU A 207 13.88 -8.51 -2.27
N PRO A 208 14.38 -9.38 -3.18
CA PRO A 208 15.00 -10.64 -2.79
C PRO A 208 16.23 -10.45 -1.88
N GLN A 209 16.97 -9.35 -2.08
CA GLN A 209 18.21 -9.03 -1.36
C GLN A 209 17.93 -8.47 0.04
N TRP A 210 16.84 -7.73 0.22
CA TRP A 210 16.47 -7.14 1.51
C TRP A 210 15.82 -8.15 2.47
N LEU A 211 15.15 -9.18 1.95
CA LEU A 211 14.44 -10.16 2.78
C LEU A 211 15.34 -10.92 3.78
N PRO A 212 16.52 -11.46 3.39
CA PRO A 212 17.44 -12.09 4.33
C PRO A 212 17.88 -11.16 5.46
N LEU A 213 18.21 -9.90 5.13
CA LEU A 213 18.63 -8.89 6.11
C LEU A 213 17.56 -8.68 7.19
N LEU A 214 16.30 -8.62 6.77
CA LEU A 214 15.16 -8.43 7.67
C LEU A 214 14.90 -9.67 8.52
N ALA A 215 15.06 -10.87 7.96
CA ALA A 215 14.87 -12.14 8.67
C ALA A 215 15.98 -12.41 9.72
N GLU A 216 17.20 -11.94 9.47
CA GLU A 216 18.36 -12.11 10.36
C GLU A 216 18.49 -10.97 11.39
N CYS A 217 17.79 -9.86 11.19
CA CYS A 217 17.82 -8.70 12.08
C CYS A 217 17.29 -9.04 13.48
N SER A 218 18.10 -8.76 14.51
CA SER A 218 17.74 -9.05 15.91
C SER A 218 16.42 -8.40 16.38
N VAL A 219 16.03 -7.29 15.75
CA VAL A 219 14.77 -6.56 15.99
C VAL A 219 13.54 -7.45 15.75
N ILE A 220 13.63 -8.42 14.83
CA ILE A 220 12.51 -9.29 14.46
C ILE A 220 11.95 -10.06 15.67
N THR A 221 12.81 -10.45 16.62
CA THR A 221 12.42 -11.20 17.83
C THR A 221 11.49 -10.42 18.75
N ARG A 222 11.60 -9.08 18.75
CA ARG A 222 10.81 -8.17 19.58
C ARG A 222 9.49 -7.78 18.93
N MET A 223 9.44 -7.78 17.60
CA MET A 223 8.30 -7.27 16.83
C MET A 223 7.45 -8.37 16.19
N TYR A 224 7.95 -9.60 16.12
CA TYR A 224 7.25 -10.73 15.50
C TYR A 224 7.14 -11.93 16.46
N GLU A 225 6.02 -12.64 16.36
CA GLU A 225 5.79 -13.94 16.97
C GLU A 225 6.70 -15.01 16.36
N GLU A 226 6.98 -16.09 17.08
CA GLU A 226 7.86 -17.17 16.59
C GLU A 226 7.31 -17.90 15.36
N SER A 227 5.99 -17.91 15.22
CA SER A 227 5.26 -18.45 14.05
C SER A 227 5.19 -17.50 12.86
N ALA A 228 5.81 -16.30 12.93
CA ALA A 228 5.77 -15.33 11.85
C ALA A 228 6.46 -15.87 10.58
N LEU A 229 5.85 -15.63 9.41
CA LEU A 229 6.40 -16.07 8.12
C LEU A 229 7.77 -15.44 7.82
N LEU A 230 8.00 -14.21 8.29
CA LEU A 230 9.29 -13.53 8.12
C LEU A 230 10.41 -14.17 8.96
N ARG A 231 10.07 -14.95 10.00
CA ARG A 231 11.05 -15.65 10.86
C ARG A 231 11.34 -17.08 10.42
N ASP A 232 10.48 -17.67 9.59
CA ASP A 232 10.72 -18.98 9.03
C ASP A 232 11.60 -18.88 7.77
N LYS A 233 12.76 -19.55 7.81
CA LYS A 233 13.74 -19.52 6.72
C LYS A 233 13.19 -20.14 5.44
N LEU A 234 12.33 -21.15 5.54
CA LEU A 234 11.76 -21.83 4.38
C LEU A 234 10.76 -20.93 3.66
N THR A 235 9.89 -20.25 4.39
CA THR A 235 8.94 -19.29 3.82
C THR A 235 9.63 -18.08 3.22
N VAL A 236 10.68 -17.55 3.87
CA VAL A 236 11.50 -16.45 3.31
C VAL A 236 12.21 -16.90 2.04
N SER A 237 12.84 -18.08 2.03
CA SER A 237 13.50 -18.62 0.81
C SER A 237 12.51 -18.85 -0.33
N SER A 238 11.30 -19.33 -0.01
CA SER A 238 10.24 -19.50 -1.01
C SER A 238 9.78 -18.16 -1.59
N LEU A 239 9.66 -17.13 -0.74
CA LEU A 239 9.32 -15.78 -1.17
C LEU A 239 10.39 -15.18 -2.09
N ILE A 240 11.66 -15.34 -1.72
CA ILE A 240 12.82 -14.92 -2.51
C ILE A 240 12.76 -15.56 -3.90
N ALA A 241 12.63 -16.90 -3.98
CA ALA A 241 12.56 -17.62 -5.25
C ALA A 241 11.39 -17.14 -6.13
N VAL A 242 10.23 -16.85 -5.55
CA VAL A 242 9.08 -16.30 -6.28
C VAL A 242 9.40 -14.89 -6.80
N LEU A 243 9.97 -14.01 -5.98
CA LEU A 243 10.33 -12.65 -6.40
C LEU A 243 11.47 -12.62 -7.43
N GLU A 244 12.41 -13.56 -7.38
CA GLU A 244 13.49 -13.70 -8.38
C GLU A 244 12.94 -13.99 -9.78
N THR A 245 11.76 -14.60 -9.90
CA THR A 245 11.12 -14.76 -11.22
C THR A 245 10.76 -13.43 -11.89
N LEU A 246 10.70 -12.33 -11.14
CA LEU A 246 10.52 -10.99 -11.68
C LEU A 246 11.81 -10.34 -12.18
N HIS A 247 12.97 -10.95 -11.91
CA HIS A 247 14.27 -10.35 -12.20
C HIS A 247 14.43 -9.97 -13.67
N ASP A 248 13.92 -10.76 -14.61
CA ASP A 248 14.12 -10.48 -16.04
C ASP A 248 13.12 -9.47 -16.62
N PHE A 249 12.17 -9.00 -15.81
CA PHE A 249 11.08 -8.14 -16.26
C PHE A 249 11.32 -6.68 -15.83
N PRO A 250 11.41 -5.73 -16.79
CA PRO A 250 11.68 -4.33 -16.47
C PRO A 250 10.41 -3.64 -15.94
N ILE A 251 10.22 -3.66 -14.62
CA ILE A 251 9.11 -2.96 -13.97
C ILE A 251 9.36 -1.45 -14.03
N THR A 252 8.51 -0.71 -14.73
CA THR A 252 8.56 0.76 -14.78
C THR A 252 7.49 1.35 -13.88
N LEU A 253 7.86 2.33 -13.04
CA LEU A 253 6.92 3.05 -12.17
C LEU A 253 6.51 4.38 -12.79
N GLU A 254 5.24 4.74 -12.64
CA GLU A 254 4.75 6.05 -13.04
C GLU A 254 5.38 7.17 -12.21
N SER A 255 5.56 8.34 -12.84
CA SER A 255 6.14 9.51 -12.18
C SER A 255 5.35 9.96 -10.94
N SER A 256 4.06 9.63 -10.86
CA SER A 256 3.22 9.87 -9.68
C SER A 256 3.72 9.18 -8.41
N LEU A 257 4.42 8.05 -8.55
CA LEU A 257 5.00 7.28 -7.44
C LEU A 257 6.45 7.70 -7.14
N THR A 258 7.22 8.09 -8.17
CA THR A 258 8.68 8.29 -8.06
C THR A 258 9.13 9.74 -7.99
N LYS A 259 8.28 10.72 -8.36
CA LYS A 259 8.64 12.16 -8.48
C LYS A 259 9.23 12.81 -7.23
N SER A 260 9.20 12.16 -6.09
CA SER A 260 9.58 12.74 -4.80
C SER A 260 10.64 11.93 -4.07
N VAL A 261 11.19 10.88 -4.67
CA VAL A 261 12.27 10.07 -4.08
C VAL A 261 13.53 10.30 -4.89
N GLU A 262 14.53 10.95 -4.28
CA GLU A 262 15.88 11.08 -4.84
C GLU A 262 16.67 9.83 -4.42
N LEU A 263 17.00 8.97 -5.39
CA LEU A 263 17.70 7.68 -5.20
C LEU A 263 18.84 7.52 -6.19
#